data_AF-A0A660TWJ9-F1
#
_entry.id   AF-A0A660TWJ9-F1
#
_cell.length_a   1.000
_cell.length_b   1.000
_cell.length_c   1.000
_cell.angle_alpha   90.00
_cell.angle_beta   90.00
_cell.angle_gamma   90.00
#
_symmetry.space_group_name_H-M   'P 1'
#
loop_
_entity.id
_entity.type
_entity.pdbx_description
1 polymer ?
#
loop_
_entity_poly.entity_id
_entity_poly.type
_entity_poly.pdbx_seq_one_letter_code
_entity_poly.pdbx_strand_id
1 'polypeptide(L)'
;MQKNEPFSRKKEIISTVTELIRNGFTNPGLCPDLLADSVDISGPYLRRLFKAETGMPLHDYINEWRLHKSIEYLQLSQLTVAEIAEESGFFNATYFSTLF
;
A
#
# COMPACT_ATOMS: atom_id res chain seq x y z
N MET A 1 30.31 5.18 -23.01
CA MET A 1 29.59 3.89 -22.92
C MET A 1 29.05 3.76 -21.50
N GLN A 2 27.76 4.06 -21.30
CA GLN A 2 27.10 3.86 -20.01
C GLN A 2 26.95 2.36 -19.77
N LYS A 3 27.53 1.87 -18.68
CA LYS A 3 27.34 0.49 -18.23
C LYS A 3 25.90 0.39 -17.71
N ASN A 4 25.07 -0.41 -18.39
CA ASN A 4 23.79 -0.85 -17.84
C ASN A 4 24.10 -1.83 -16.70
N GLU A 5 24.15 -1.32 -15.47
CA GLU A 5 23.99 -2.13 -14.26
C GLU A 5 22.60 -2.81 -14.35
N PRO A 6 22.48 -4.13 -14.17
CA PRO A 6 21.17 -4.77 -14.12
C PRO A 6 20.38 -4.16 -12.96
N PHE A 7 19.13 -3.78 -13.22
CA PHE A 7 18.19 -3.39 -12.16
C PHE A 7 18.22 -4.47 -11.06
N SER A 8 18.52 -4.09 -9.82
CA SER A 8 18.56 -5.06 -8.72
C SER A 8 17.16 -5.66 -8.53
N ARG A 9 17.05 -6.99 -8.46
CA ARG A 9 15.79 -7.72 -8.14
C ARG A 9 15.02 -7.11 -6.97
N LYS A 10 15.73 -6.55 -5.98
CA LYS A 10 15.11 -5.83 -4.85
C LYS A 10 14.31 -4.61 -5.30
N LYS A 11 14.88 -3.76 -6.17
CA LYS A 11 14.21 -2.58 -6.72
C LYS A 11 12.99 -2.97 -7.55
N GLU A 12 13.09 -4.04 -8.33
CA GLU A 12 11.95 -4.59 -9.09
C GLU A 12 10.81 -5.03 -8.16
N ILE A 13 11.13 -5.78 -7.10
CA ILE A 13 10.14 -6.18 -6.09
C ILE A 13 9.46 -4.95 -5.47
N ILE A 14 10.23 -3.95 -5.04
CA ILE A 14 9.67 -2.73 -4.44
C ILE A 14 8.77 -1.98 -5.42
N SER A 15 9.21 -1.84 -6.68
CA SER A 15 8.43 -1.18 -7.73
C SER A 15 7.10 -1.92 -7.96
N THR A 16 7.15 -3.24 -8.12
CA THR A 16 5.96 -4.08 -8.34
C THR A 16 5.01 -4.00 -7.15
N VAL A 17 5.51 -4.13 -5.92
CA VAL A 17 4.68 -4.07 -4.71
C VAL A 17 4.03 -2.69 -4.56
N THR A 18 4.78 -1.61 -4.83
CA THR A 18 4.23 -0.24 -4.78
C THR A 18 3.10 -0.05 -5.78
N GLU A 19 3.26 -0.59 -7.00
CA GLU A 19 2.26 -0.53 -8.04
C GLU A 19 1.00 -1.35 -7.70
N LEU A 20 1.17 -2.54 -7.11
CA LEU A 20 0.06 -3.35 -6.63
C LEU A 20 -0.74 -2.66 -5.52
N ILE A 21 -0.07 -1.94 -4.61
CA ILE A 21 -0.74 -1.14 -3.59
C ILE A 21 -1.51 0.01 -4.24
N ARG A 22 -0.87 0.77 -5.13
CA ARG A 22 -1.48 1.90 -5.82
C ARG A 22 -2.76 1.51 -6.57
N ASN A 23 -2.78 0.33 -7.18
CA ASN A 23 -3.92 -0.16 -7.95
C ASN A 23 -4.94 -0.95 -7.10
N GLY A 24 -4.57 -1.38 -5.89
CA GLY A 24 -5.35 -2.32 -5.09
C GLY A 24 -5.71 -1.84 -3.67
N PHE A 25 -5.34 -0.61 -3.27
CA PHE A 25 -5.53 -0.13 -1.89
C PHE A 25 -7.00 -0.13 -1.45
N THR A 26 -7.95 0.00 -2.39
CA THR A 26 -9.39 -0.06 -2.13
C THR A 26 -9.88 -1.45 -1.73
N ASN A 27 -9.11 -2.51 -2.02
CA ASN A 27 -9.45 -3.86 -1.56
C ASN A 27 -9.15 -3.97 -0.05
N PRO A 28 -10.15 -4.17 0.82
CA PRO A 28 -9.92 -4.27 2.26
C PRO A 28 -9.11 -5.52 2.66
N GLY A 29 -9.11 -6.55 1.80
CA GLY A 29 -8.30 -7.76 1.97
C GLY A 29 -6.83 -7.59 1.58
N LEU A 30 -6.42 -6.46 1.00
CA LEU A 30 -5.02 -6.21 0.65
C LEU A 30 -4.15 -6.26 1.90
N CYS A 31 -3.20 -7.20 1.93
CA CYS A 31 -2.31 -7.39 3.06
C CYS A 31 -0.88 -7.74 2.61
N PRO A 32 0.12 -7.62 3.51
CA PRO A 32 1.50 -7.95 3.21
C PRO A 32 1.75 -9.36 2.67
N ASP A 33 0.95 -10.35 3.09
CA ASP A 33 1.16 -11.74 2.66
C ASP A 33 0.68 -11.95 1.21
N LEU A 34 -0.48 -11.38 0.82
CA LEU A 34 -0.92 -11.39 -0.58
C LEU A 34 0.07 -10.70 -1.52
N LEU A 35 0.67 -9.59 -1.07
CA LEU A 35 1.70 -8.89 -1.83
C LEU A 35 2.98 -9.73 -1.96
N ALA A 36 3.35 -10.49 -0.93
CA ALA A 36 4.53 -11.35 -0.98
C ALA A 36 4.34 -12.53 -1.95
N ASP A 37 3.15 -13.12 -1.97
CA ASP A 37 2.79 -14.17 -2.92
C ASP A 37 2.87 -13.67 -4.37
N SER A 38 2.46 -12.43 -4.64
CA SER A 38 2.49 -11.83 -5.99
C SER A 38 3.89 -11.61 -6.57
N VAL A 39 4.91 -11.59 -5.71
CA VAL A 39 6.33 -11.41 -6.09
C VAL A 39 7.20 -12.63 -5.72
N ASP A 40 6.57 -13.77 -5.43
CA ASP A 40 7.21 -15.07 -5.16
C ASP A 40 8.28 -15.01 -4.07
N ILE A 41 7.95 -14.37 -2.94
CA ILE A 41 8.79 -14.31 -1.74
C ILE A 41 7.97 -14.50 -0.47
N SER A 42 8.63 -14.76 0.66
CA SER A 42 7.93 -14.87 1.93
C SER A 42 7.50 -13.50 2.49
N GLY A 43 6.33 -13.46 3.14
CA GLY A 43 5.82 -12.27 3.84
C GLY A 43 6.84 -11.60 4.78
N PRO A 44 7.54 -12.34 5.65
CA PRO A 44 8.58 -11.78 6.50
C PRO A 44 9.74 -11.14 5.72
N TYR A 45 10.15 -11.74 4.59
CA TYR A 45 11.19 -11.15 3.74
C TYR A 45 10.70 -9.88 3.07
N LEU A 46 9.49 -9.87 2.51
CA LEU A 46 8.91 -8.67 1.90
C LEU A 46 8.81 -7.53 2.92
N ARG A 47 8.29 -7.77 4.12
CA ARG A 47 8.16 -6.73 5.17
C ARG A 47 9.50 -6.09 5.52
N ARG A 48 10.56 -6.91 5.67
CA ARG A 48 11.92 -6.44 5.98
C ARG A 48 12.52 -5.68 4.81
N LEU A 49 12.41 -6.21 3.59
CA LEU A 49 12.92 -5.59 2.38
C LEU A 49 12.24 -4.24 2.14
N PHE A 50 10.91 -4.20 2.20
CA PHE A 50 10.13 -2.98 1.99
C PHE A 50 10.53 -1.88 2.97
N LYS A 51 10.57 -2.19 4.27
CA LYS A 51 11.00 -1.21 5.28
C LYS A 51 12.45 -0.73 5.06
N ALA A 52 13.35 -1.62 4.64
CA ALA A 52 14.74 -1.24 4.39
C ALA A 52 14.89 -0.30 3.18
N GLU A 53 14.07 -0.48 2.14
CA GLU A 53 14.16 0.29 0.90
C GLU A 53 13.32 1.59 0.94
N THR A 54 12.17 1.59 1.63
CA THR A 54 11.26 2.75 1.69
C THR A 54 11.35 3.55 2.99
N GLY A 55 11.98 2.99 4.03
CA GLY A 55 11.98 3.55 5.38
C GLY A 55 10.69 3.32 6.16
N MET A 56 9.65 2.76 5.54
CA MET A 56 8.31 2.61 6.12
C MET A 56 7.87 1.15 6.15
N PRO A 57 7.27 0.66 7.25
CA PRO A 57 6.64 -0.66 7.25
C PRO A 57 5.57 -0.79 6.15
N LEU A 58 5.52 -1.94 5.49
CA LEU A 58 4.59 -2.17 4.36
C LEU A 58 3.11 -1.93 4.73
N HIS A 59 2.70 -2.31 5.94
CA HIS A 59 1.32 -2.08 6.40
C HIS A 59 0.98 -0.59 6.55
N ASP A 60 1.91 0.20 7.11
CA ASP A 60 1.76 1.65 7.23
C ASP A 60 1.70 2.30 5.85
N TYR A 61 2.50 1.82 4.91
CA TYR A 61 2.49 2.32 3.53
C TYR A 61 1.15 2.08 2.83
N ILE A 62 0.50 0.94 3.06
CA ILE A 62 -0.86 0.69 2.57
C ILE A 62 -1.83 1.70 3.20
N ASN A 63 -1.76 1.89 4.53
CA ASN A 63 -2.66 2.82 5.22
C ASN A 63 -2.46 4.28 4.78
N GLU A 64 -1.23 4.72 4.54
CA GLU A 64 -0.91 6.03 3.99
C GLU A 64 -1.57 6.27 2.64
N TRP A 65 -1.53 5.29 1.73
CA TRP A 65 -2.25 5.38 0.45
C TRP A 65 -3.75 5.54 0.66
N ARG A 66 -4.33 4.74 1.57
CA ARG A 66 -5.77 4.82 1.88
C ARG A 66 -6.14 6.17 2.50
N LEU A 67 -5.38 6.66 3.47
CA LEU A 67 -5.61 7.93 4.15
C LEU A 67 -5.50 9.12 3.18
N HIS A 68 -4.46 9.16 2.34
CA HIS A 68 -4.33 10.20 1.33
C HIS A 68 -5.54 10.22 0.40
N LYS A 69 -6.01 9.05 -0.04
CA LYS A 69 -7.21 8.98 -0.88
C LYS A 69 -8.48 9.42 -0.14
N SER A 70 -8.62 9.06 1.14
CA SER A 70 -9.73 9.52 1.97
C SER A 70 -9.77 11.05 2.08
N ILE A 71 -8.61 11.69 2.25
CA ILE A 71 -8.49 13.16 2.29
C ILE A 71 -8.94 13.78 0.96
N GLU A 72 -8.53 13.21 -0.17
CA GLU A 72 -8.99 13.66 -1.49
C GLU A 72 -10.53 13.54 -1.63
N TYR A 73 -11.11 12.41 -1.21
CA TYR A 73 -12.56 12.20 -1.28
C TYR A 73 -13.33 13.14 -0.37
N LEU A 74 -12.80 13.46 0.82
CA LEU A 74 -13.40 14.46 1.73
C LEU A 74 -13.47 15.85 1.09
N GLN A 75 -12.51 16.20 0.23
CA GLN A 75 -12.45 17.50 -0.41
C GLN A 75 -13.26 17.57 -1.72
N LEU A 76 -13.39 16.45 -2.42
CA LEU A 76 -13.85 16.42 -3.82
C LEU A 76 -15.19 15.71 -4.04
N SER A 77 -15.77 15.07 -3.01
CA SER A 77 -17.01 14.30 -3.12
C SER A 77 -18.10 14.80 -2.14
N GLN A 78 -19.30 14.26 -2.27
CA GLN A 78 -20.40 14.43 -1.29
C GLN A 78 -20.64 13.17 -0.45
N LEU A 79 -19.66 12.27 -0.44
CA LEU A 79 -19.74 11.01 0.30
C LEU A 79 -19.71 11.28 1.81
N THR A 80 -20.43 10.45 2.54
CA THR A 80 -20.36 10.40 4.00
C THR A 80 -19.01 9.82 4.44
N VAL A 81 -18.61 10.08 5.69
CA VAL A 81 -17.38 9.53 6.26
C VAL A 81 -17.33 8.00 6.19
N ALA A 82 -18.49 7.34 6.34
CA ALA A 82 -18.60 5.89 6.24
C ALA A 82 -18.33 5.40 4.80
N GLU A 83 -18.93 6.04 3.80
CA GLU A 83 -18.70 5.73 2.38
C GLU A 83 -17.25 6.01 1.99
N ILE A 84 -16.64 7.10 2.47
CA ILE A 84 -15.24 7.42 2.21
C ILE A 84 -14.30 6.35 2.79
N ALA A 85 -14.59 5.86 3.99
CA ALA A 85 -13.82 4.77 4.59
C ALA A 85 -13.87 3.51 3.71
N GLU A 86 -15.06 3.14 3.24
CA GLU A 86 -15.27 1.99 2.35
C GLU A 86 -14.56 2.17 1.00
N GLU A 87 -14.77 3.30 0.32
CA GLU A 87 -14.16 3.63 -0.98
C GLU A 87 -12.63 3.77 -0.90
N SER A 88 -12.09 4.05 0.28
CA SER A 88 -10.65 4.09 0.53
C SER A 88 -10.07 2.74 0.97
N GLY A 89 -10.89 1.69 1.06
CA GLY A 89 -10.47 0.32 1.39
C GLY A 89 -10.32 0.02 2.88
N PHE A 90 -10.92 0.83 3.75
CA PHE A 90 -11.02 0.52 5.17
C PHE A 90 -12.24 -0.36 5.45
N PHE A 91 -12.00 -1.58 5.94
CA PHE A 91 -13.08 -2.48 6.36
C PHE A 91 -13.79 -2.00 7.63
N ASN A 92 -13.08 -1.26 8.49
CA ASN A 92 -13.56 -0.92 9.83
C ASN A 92 -13.52 0.60 10.03
N ALA A 93 -14.71 1.21 10.14
CA ALA A 93 -14.87 2.64 10.39
C ALA A 93 -14.22 3.10 11.72
N THR A 94 -14.18 2.25 12.75
CA THR A 94 -13.46 2.54 14.01
C THR A 94 -11.95 2.59 13.79
N TYR A 95 -11.41 1.66 13.00
CA TYR A 95 -9.99 1.68 12.65
C TYR A 95 -9.64 2.90 11.80
N PHE A 96 -10.48 3.22 10.81
CA PHE A 96 -10.37 4.44 10.01
C PHE A 96 -10.33 5.70 10.91
N SER A 97 -11.28 5.82 11.83
CA SER A 97 -11.36 6.96 12.76
C SER A 97 -10.20 7.03 13.76
N THR A 98 -9.43 5.95 13.95
CA THR A 98 -8.24 5.94 14.81
C THR A 98 -6.99 6.40 14.07
N LEU A 99 -6.97 6.21 12.75
CA LEU A 99 -5.86 6.61 11.88
C LEU A 99 -5.98 8.05 11.36
N PHE A 100 -7.21 8.60 11.35
CA PHE A 100 -7.52 9.96 10.92
C PHE A 100 -7.51 10.93 12.11
#